data_AF-A0A317XMY8-F1
#
_entry.id   AF-A0A317XMY8-F1
#
_cell.length_a   1.000
_cell.length_b   1.000
_cell.length_c   1.000
_cell.angle_alpha   90.00
_cell.angle_beta   90.00
_cell.angle_gamma   90.00
#
_symmetry.space_group_name_H-M   'P 1'
#
loop_
_entity.id
_entity.type
_entity.pdbx_description
1 polymer ?
#
loop_
_entity_poly.entity_id
_entity_poly.type
_entity_poly.pdbx_seq_one_letter_code
_entity_poly.pdbx_strand_id
1 'polypeptide(L)'
;MHHSDDALSALRSMNPSSKEDWESFSTALYTELIKKQSSKPGYEKHFVPHFLKLVCSNIRDVEVRKASTMLKTYAEEKTKAEKEAKKTGGQKKVAKPKTVGTASAKNVIDTKAYGDEALDDDLDFM
;
A
#
# COMPACT_ATOMS: atom_id res chain seq x y z
N MET A 1 28.88 -24.92 -2.64
CA MET A 1 29.25 -23.55 -2.25
C MET A 1 29.66 -22.64 -3.41
N HIS A 2 29.93 -23.14 -4.62
CA HIS A 2 30.42 -22.32 -5.75
C HIS A 2 29.37 -21.39 -6.42
N HIS A 3 28.07 -21.66 -6.34
CA HIS A 3 27.07 -20.87 -7.05
C HIS A 3 26.85 -19.45 -6.51
N SER A 4 27.08 -19.21 -5.21
CA SER A 4 26.86 -17.89 -4.61
C SER A 4 27.98 -16.90 -4.91
N ASP A 5 29.20 -17.38 -5.11
CA ASP A 5 30.34 -16.52 -5.45
C ASP A 5 30.22 -16.01 -6.90
N ASP A 6 29.79 -16.90 -7.80
CA ASP A 6 29.61 -16.61 -9.22
C ASP A 6 28.47 -15.61 -9.46
N ALA A 7 27.34 -15.75 -8.75
CA ALA A 7 26.23 -14.78 -8.82
C ALA A 7 26.62 -13.39 -8.28
N LEU A 8 27.45 -13.32 -7.23
CA LEU A 8 27.97 -12.05 -6.70
C LEU A 8 29.00 -11.41 -7.62
N SER A 9 29.83 -12.22 -8.29
CA SER A 9 30.76 -11.77 -9.31
C SER A 9 30.00 -11.18 -10.51
N ALA A 10 28.98 -11.88 -11.00
CA ALA A 10 28.12 -11.42 -12.09
C ALA A 10 27.42 -10.09 -11.75
N LEU A 11 26.90 -9.95 -10.54
CA LEU A 11 26.32 -8.69 -10.04
C LEU A 11 27.32 -7.54 -10.02
N ARG A 12 28.58 -7.79 -9.65
CA ARG A 12 29.64 -6.76 -9.64
C ARG A 12 30.02 -6.28 -11.04
N SER A 13 29.94 -7.18 -12.03
CA SER A 13 30.22 -6.85 -13.44
C SER A 13 29.03 -6.28 -14.21
N MET A 14 27.83 -6.27 -13.61
CA MET A 14 26.61 -5.84 -14.29
C MET A 14 26.59 -4.32 -14.44
N ASN A 15 26.37 -3.83 -15.67
CA ASN A 15 26.32 -2.40 -15.99
C ASN A 15 24.92 -2.04 -16.53
N PRO A 16 23.94 -1.83 -15.64
CA PRO A 16 22.55 -1.58 -16.05
C PRO A 16 22.42 -0.23 -16.76
N SER A 17 21.76 -0.22 -17.92
CA SER A 17 21.58 0.97 -18.75
C SER A 17 20.11 1.29 -19.01
N SER A 18 19.27 0.27 -19.11
CA SER A 18 17.83 0.40 -19.31
C SER A 18 17.07 0.33 -17.99
N LYS A 19 15.81 0.79 -17.99
CA LYS A 19 14.93 0.69 -16.83
C LYS A 19 14.77 -0.76 -16.35
N GLU A 20 14.58 -1.68 -17.27
CA GLU A 20 14.41 -3.11 -16.98
C GLU A 20 15.70 -3.71 -16.40
N ASP A 21 16.87 -3.26 -16.86
CA ASP A 21 18.15 -3.68 -16.28
C ASP A 21 18.30 -3.22 -14.84
N TRP A 22 17.91 -1.97 -14.53
CA TRP A 22 17.96 -1.43 -13.17
C TRP A 22 17.00 -2.18 -12.22
N GLU A 23 15.79 -2.50 -12.69
CA GLU A 23 14.81 -3.29 -11.92
C GLU A 23 15.32 -4.71 -11.69
N SER A 24 15.89 -5.34 -12.72
CA SER A 24 16.49 -6.68 -12.63
C SER A 24 17.69 -6.72 -11.70
N PHE A 25 18.59 -5.73 -11.81
CA PHE A 25 19.74 -5.57 -10.94
C PHE A 25 19.33 -5.42 -9.47
N SER A 26 18.33 -4.56 -9.20
CA SER A 26 17.82 -4.36 -7.84
C SER A 26 17.23 -5.64 -7.24
N THR A 27 16.54 -6.43 -8.05
CA THR A 27 15.91 -7.71 -7.66
C THR A 27 16.96 -8.79 -7.38
N ALA A 28 17.97 -8.89 -8.23
CA ALA A 28 19.09 -9.82 -8.06
C ALA A 28 19.91 -9.47 -6.80
N LEU A 29 20.23 -8.19 -6.58
CA LEU A 29 20.89 -7.71 -5.37
C LEU A 29 20.09 -8.04 -4.10
N TYR A 30 18.79 -7.78 -4.13
CA TYR A 30 17.90 -8.11 -3.02
C TYR A 30 17.89 -9.61 -2.72
N THR A 31 17.77 -10.45 -3.75
CA THR A 31 17.63 -11.90 -3.60
C THR A 31 18.91 -12.54 -3.06
N GLU A 32 20.07 -12.14 -3.57
CA GLU A 32 21.34 -12.78 -3.21
C GLU A 32 21.91 -12.31 -1.87
N LEU A 33 21.76 -11.02 -1.54
CA LEU A 33 22.40 -10.42 -0.37
C LEU A 33 21.42 -10.11 0.76
N ILE A 34 20.26 -9.54 0.43
CA ILE A 34 19.37 -8.95 1.44
C ILE A 34 18.38 -9.98 2.00
N LYS A 35 17.77 -10.79 1.14
CA LYS A 35 16.75 -11.79 1.51
C LYS A 35 17.27 -12.82 2.51
N LYS A 36 18.54 -13.24 2.39
CA LYS A 36 19.16 -14.19 3.34
C LYS A 36 19.29 -13.61 4.75
N GLN A 37 19.32 -12.28 4.89
CA GLN A 37 19.45 -11.58 6.17
C GLN A 37 18.10 -11.14 6.74
N SER A 38 17.01 -11.21 5.97
CA SER A 38 15.71 -10.66 6.36
C SER A 38 15.04 -11.39 7.54
N SER A 39 15.44 -12.63 7.81
CA SER A 39 14.94 -13.42 8.95
C SER A 39 15.67 -13.13 10.27
N LYS A 40 16.75 -12.34 10.25
CA LYS A 40 17.56 -12.08 11.44
C LYS A 40 16.94 -11.00 12.34
N PRO A 41 17.01 -11.15 13.67
CA PRO A 41 16.55 -10.13 14.59
C PRO A 41 17.34 -8.83 14.36
N GLY A 42 16.62 -7.70 14.32
CA GLY A 42 17.22 -6.38 14.07
C GLY A 42 17.27 -5.97 12.59
N TYR A 43 16.90 -6.85 11.65
CA TYR A 43 16.79 -6.49 10.24
C TYR A 43 15.85 -5.30 10.02
N GLU A 44 14.62 -5.39 10.55
CA GLU A 44 13.62 -4.33 10.38
C GLU A 44 13.98 -3.03 11.14
N LYS A 45 14.54 -3.15 12.35
CA LYS A 45 14.77 -2.00 13.24
C LYS A 45 16.07 -1.25 12.97
N HIS A 46 17.13 -1.95 12.56
CA HIS A 46 18.47 -1.36 12.42
C HIS A 46 18.96 -1.35 10.97
N PHE A 47 18.84 -2.48 10.28
CA PHE A 47 19.38 -2.61 8.92
C PHE A 47 18.59 -1.79 7.90
N VAL A 48 17.26 -1.97 7.83
CA VAL A 48 16.40 -1.28 6.86
C VAL A 48 16.53 0.25 6.90
N PRO A 49 16.39 0.94 8.05
CA PRO A 49 16.47 2.41 8.07
C PRO A 49 17.87 2.93 7.72
N HIS A 50 18.92 2.26 8.17
CA HIS A 50 20.30 2.65 7.84
C HIS A 50 20.61 2.41 6.36
N PHE A 51 20.17 1.28 5.81
CA PHE A 51 20.37 0.95 4.41
C PHE A 51 19.65 1.93 3.47
N LEU A 52 18.40 2.29 3.77
CA LEU A 52 17.67 3.31 3.02
C LEU A 52 18.38 4.67 3.02
N LYS A 53 18.98 5.07 4.15
CA LYS A 53 19.78 6.30 4.23
C LYS A 53 21.01 6.24 3.33
N LEU A 54 21.69 5.09 3.26
CA LEU A 54 22.84 4.90 2.37
C LEU A 54 22.43 4.97 0.89
N VAL A 55 21.35 4.29 0.51
CA VAL A 55 20.84 4.30 -0.88
C VAL A 55 20.43 5.72 -1.30
N CYS A 56 19.78 6.46 -0.41
CA CYS A 56 19.35 7.83 -0.68
C CYS A 56 20.44 8.90 -0.52
N SER A 57 21.66 8.54 -0.11
CA SER A 57 22.72 9.51 0.18
C SER A 57 23.21 10.29 -1.04
N ASN A 58 23.07 9.71 -2.24
CA ASN A 58 23.57 10.28 -3.50
C ASN A 58 22.45 10.80 -4.43
N ILE A 59 21.22 10.94 -3.92
CA ILE A 59 20.09 11.45 -4.72
C ILE A 59 19.61 12.80 -4.17
N ARG A 60 18.95 13.59 -5.03
CA ARG A 60 18.39 14.89 -4.65
C ARG A 60 17.21 14.72 -3.69
N ASP A 61 17.03 15.70 -2.80
CA ASP A 61 15.94 15.71 -1.80
C ASP A 61 14.54 15.49 -2.41
N VAL A 62 14.29 16.02 -3.61
CA VAL A 62 13.03 15.83 -4.33
C VAL A 62 12.75 14.36 -4.61
N GLU A 63 13.76 13.57 -4.96
CA GLU A 63 13.62 12.14 -5.23
C GLU A 63 13.46 11.33 -3.93
N VAL A 64 14.14 11.76 -2.85
CA VAL A 64 13.95 11.17 -1.51
C VAL A 64 12.49 11.34 -1.05
N ARG A 65 11.90 12.52 -1.22
CA ARG A 65 10.49 12.78 -0.86
C ARG A 65 9.52 11.94 -1.69
N LYS A 66 9.78 11.79 -2.99
CA LYS A 66 8.98 10.88 -3.85
C LYS A 66 9.05 9.44 -3.34
N ALA A 67 10.25 8.95 -3.02
CA ALA A 67 10.43 7.61 -2.47
C ALA A 67 9.71 7.43 -1.12
N SER A 68 9.74 8.45 -0.25
CA SER A 68 9.00 8.44 1.01
C SER A 68 7.49 8.31 0.81
N THR A 69 6.91 9.03 -0.16
CA THR A 69 5.48 8.93 -0.48
C THR A 69 5.15 7.54 -1.02
N MET A 70 5.98 6.98 -1.91
CA MET A 70 5.80 5.61 -2.42
C MET A 70 5.84 4.57 -1.29
N LEU A 71 6.78 4.69 -0.35
CA LEU A 71 6.85 3.79 0.82
C LEU A 71 5.63 3.89 1.72
N LYS A 72 5.07 5.09 1.90
CA LYS A 72 3.83 5.29 2.66
C LYS A 72 2.65 4.59 1.98
N THR A 73 2.49 4.76 0.66
CA THR A 73 1.47 4.06 -0.12
C THR A 73 1.61 2.55 0.01
N TYR A 74 2.84 2.02 -0.09
CA TYR A 74 3.11 0.60 0.08
C TYR A 74 2.75 0.09 1.50
N ALA A 75 3.01 0.87 2.54
CA ALA A 75 2.61 0.52 3.91
C ALA A 75 1.08 0.46 4.08
N GLU A 76 0.36 1.38 3.45
CA GLU A 76 -1.12 1.38 3.41
C GLU A 76 -1.66 0.17 2.65
N GLU A 77 -1.05 -0.18 1.51
CA GLU A 77 -1.38 -1.38 0.73
C GLU A 77 -1.15 -2.66 1.54
N LYS A 78 -0.01 -2.80 2.22
CA LYS A 78 0.26 -3.95 3.10
C LYS A 78 -0.77 -4.04 4.23
N THR A 79 -1.10 -2.91 4.85
CA THR A 79 -2.13 -2.84 5.91
C THR A 79 -3.51 -3.24 5.36
N LYS A 80 -3.85 -2.82 4.14
CA LYS A 80 -5.11 -3.18 3.48
C LYS A 80 -5.14 -4.67 3.12
N ALA A 81 -4.05 -5.20 2.58
CA ALA A 81 -3.90 -6.63 2.28
C ALA A 81 -4.00 -7.49 3.54
N GLU A 82 -3.38 -7.08 4.65
CA GLU A 82 -3.53 -7.76 5.95
C GLU A 82 -4.98 -7.69 6.47
N LYS A 83 -5.67 -6.57 6.28
CA LYS A 83 -7.10 -6.44 6.61
C LYS A 83 -7.99 -7.29 5.70
N GLU A 84 -7.65 -7.44 4.42
CA GLU A 84 -8.41 -8.26 3.46
C GLU A 84 -8.18 -9.76 3.70
N ALA A 85 -6.95 -10.18 3.98
CA ALA A 85 -6.61 -11.54 4.39
C ALA A 85 -7.33 -11.93 5.70
N LYS A 86 -7.41 -11.01 6.67
CA LYS A 86 -8.21 -11.22 7.90
C LYS A 86 -9.72 -11.28 7.65
N LYS A 87 -10.22 -10.68 6.56
CA LYS A 87 -11.64 -10.73 6.18
C LYS A 87 -12.01 -11.99 5.39
N THR A 88 -11.06 -12.67 4.75
CA THR A 88 -11.34 -13.92 4.01
C THR A 88 -11.45 -15.15 4.90
N GLY A 89 -10.95 -15.08 6.14
CA GLY A 89 -11.00 -16.18 7.12
C GLY A 89 -12.30 -16.33 7.91
N GLY A 90 -13.33 -15.52 7.65
CA GLY A 90 -14.58 -15.59 8.39
C GLY A 90 -15.70 -14.77 7.75
N GLN A 91 -16.61 -15.49 7.10
CA GLN A 91 -17.87 -15.03 6.48
C GLN A 91 -17.75 -14.12 5.25
N LYS A 92 -18.21 -14.67 4.11
CA LYS A 92 -18.62 -13.93 2.90
C LYS A 92 -19.59 -12.81 3.31
N LYS A 93 -19.09 -11.58 3.43
CA LYS A 93 -19.96 -10.41 3.51
C LYS A 93 -20.47 -10.13 2.11
N VAL A 94 -21.76 -10.41 1.90
CA VAL A 94 -22.53 -10.01 0.71
C VAL A 94 -22.23 -8.55 0.42
N ALA A 95 -21.81 -8.28 -0.83
CA ALA A 95 -21.51 -6.94 -1.29
C ALA A 95 -22.75 -6.06 -1.13
N LYS A 96 -22.72 -5.12 -0.20
CA LYS A 96 -23.68 -4.00 -0.22
C LYS A 96 -23.40 -3.20 -1.51
N PRO A 97 -24.39 -2.98 -2.38
CA PRO A 97 -24.19 -2.16 -3.56
C PRO A 97 -23.70 -0.78 -3.12
N LYS A 98 -22.64 -0.30 -3.77
CA LYS A 98 -22.15 1.06 -3.56
C LYS A 98 -23.21 2.00 -4.14
N THR A 99 -23.99 2.64 -3.29
CA THR A 99 -24.72 3.85 -3.67
C THR A 99 -23.70 4.85 -4.18
N VAL A 100 -23.65 5.04 -5.49
CA VAL A 100 -22.86 6.10 -6.11
C VAL A 100 -23.60 7.39 -5.80
N GLY A 101 -23.21 8.06 -4.72
CA GLY A 101 -23.65 9.41 -4.43
C GLY A 101 -23.02 10.36 -5.44
N THR A 102 -23.69 10.58 -6.58
CA THR A 102 -23.35 11.66 -7.51
C THR A 102 -23.74 12.98 -6.88
N ALA A 103 -22.87 13.52 -6.03
CA ALA A 103 -22.98 14.89 -5.54
C ALA A 103 -22.52 15.86 -6.66
N SER A 104 -23.34 15.98 -7.71
CA SER A 104 -23.24 17.04 -8.71
C SER A 104 -24.63 17.65 -8.90
N ALA A 105 -24.89 18.67 -8.08
CA ALA A 105 -25.85 19.75 -8.21
C ALA A 105 -27.03 19.60 -9.20
N LYS A 106 -28.25 19.57 -8.65
CA LYS A 106 -29.35 20.42 -9.13
C LYS A 106 -30.36 20.67 -8.00
N ASN A 107 -30.61 21.96 -7.77
CA ASN A 107 -31.59 22.51 -6.83
C ASN A 107 -33.00 21.99 -7.12
N VAL A 108 -33.41 20.94 -6.43
CA VAL A 108 -34.82 20.63 -6.19
C VAL A 108 -34.91 20.14 -4.75
N ILE A 109 -35.27 21.04 -3.85
CA ILE A 109 -35.68 20.62 -2.50
C ILE A 109 -37.08 20.04 -2.68
N ASP A 110 -37.22 18.72 -2.55
CA ASP A 110 -38.52 18.07 -2.56
C ASP A 110 -39.20 18.32 -1.21
N THR A 111 -40.10 19.30 -1.16
CA THR A 111 -40.91 19.65 0.01
C THR A 111 -42.19 18.82 0.12
N LYS A 112 -42.35 17.76 -0.70
CA LYS A 112 -43.56 16.92 -0.69
C LYS A 112 -43.54 15.85 0.40
N ALA A 113 -42.44 15.70 1.14
CA ALA A 113 -42.32 14.74 2.24
C ALA A 113 -42.98 15.17 3.56
N TYR A 114 -43.54 16.39 3.64
CA TYR A 114 -44.23 16.92 4.84
C TYR A 114 -45.65 17.42 4.51
N GLY A 115 -46.39 16.66 3.71
CA GLY A 115 -47.81 16.91 3.49
C GLY A 115 -48.54 15.59 3.33
N ASP A 116 -49.27 15.23 4.38
CA ASP A 116 -50.61 14.61 4.33
C ASP A 116 -50.85 13.26 5.04
N GLU A 117 -49.85 12.59 5.65
CA GLU A 117 -50.12 11.29 6.31
C GLU A 117 -49.25 11.02 7.57
N ALA A 118 -49.20 11.95 8.53
CA ALA A 118 -48.60 11.66 9.84
C ALA A 118 -49.25 12.40 11.01
N LEU A 119 -50.47 12.93 10.83
CA LEU A 119 -51.29 13.50 11.91
C LEU A 119 -52.60 12.71 12.04
N ASP A 120 -52.52 11.40 12.16
CA ASP A 120 -53.59 10.62 12.80
C ASP A 120 -52.98 9.37 13.43
N ASP A 121 -53.44 9.11 14.64
CA ASP A 121 -53.08 8.05 15.58
C ASP A 121 -51.77 8.21 16.40
N ASP A 122 -51.98 8.35 17.71
CA ASP A 122 -51.02 8.23 18.83
C ASP A 122 -50.35 9.50 19.39
N LEU A 123 -51.12 10.60 19.56
CA LEU A 123 -50.85 11.57 20.64
C LEU A 123 -51.53 11.15 21.95
N ASP A 124 -51.27 9.92 22.40
CA ASP A 124 -51.62 9.43 23.75
C ASP A 124 -50.35 8.94 24.47
N PHE A 125 -49.48 9.90 24.83
CA PHE A 125 -48.41 9.67 25.80
C PHE A 125 -48.62 10.60 27.00
N MET A 126 -49.06 9.96 28.08
CA MET A 126 -49.32 10.44 29.44
C MET A 126 -48.05 10.89 30.15
#